data_AF-A0A4R6WCG8-F1
#
_entry.id   AF-A0A4R6WCG8-F1
#
_cell.length_a   1.000
_cell.length_b   1.000
_cell.length_c   1.000
_cell.angle_alpha   90.00
_cell.angle_beta   90.00
_cell.angle_gamma   90.00
#
_symmetry.space_group_name_H-M   'P 1'
#
loop_
_entity.id
_entity.type
_entity.pdbx_description
1 polymer ?
#
loop_
_entity_poly.entity_id
_entity_poly.type
_entity_poly.pdbx_seq_one_letter_code
_entity_poly.pdbx_strand_id
1 'polypeptide(L)' 'MSQKNPLMSNEKKSNMFVFQKVNYQLFIISIVIVAIGFFLMMGTEDIYSFAKITLAPLVVILGFAVGFIAILYKPKNKNI' A
#
# COMPACT_ATOMS: atom_id res chain seq x y z
N MET A 1 24.27 -34.54 38.92
CA MET A 1 23.04 -34.10 38.23
C MET A 1 23.22 -32.65 37.84
N SER A 2 23.35 -32.34 36.54
CA SER A 2 23.45 -30.97 36.03
C SER A 2 22.15 -30.63 35.35
N GLN A 3 21.33 -29.78 35.98
CA GLN A 3 20.11 -29.24 35.40
C GLN A 3 20.50 -28.24 34.31
N LYS A 4 20.47 -28.68 33.04
CA LYS A 4 20.42 -27.75 31.91
C LYS A 4 19.03 -27.10 31.94
N ASN A 5 18.94 -25.89 32.49
CA ASN A 5 17.78 -25.03 32.32
C ASN A 5 17.67 -24.69 30.82
N PRO A 6 16.60 -25.07 30.11
CA PRO A 6 16.35 -24.53 28.79
C PRO A 6 15.95 -23.07 29.01
N LEU A 7 16.84 -22.14 28.67
CA LEU A 7 16.48 -20.74 28.54
C LEU A 7 15.41 -20.68 27.44
N MET A 8 14.15 -20.65 27.86
CA MET A 8 13.03 -20.26 27.01
C MET A 8 13.31 -18.82 26.59
N SER A 9 13.96 -18.67 25.43
CA SER A 9 13.93 -17.44 24.67
C SER A 9 12.47 -17.24 24.26
N ASN A 10 11.74 -16.52 25.11
CA ASN A 10 10.49 -15.90 24.72
C ASN A 10 10.87 -14.79 23.73
N GLU A 11 11.19 -15.21 22.51
CA GLU A 11 11.21 -14.40 21.32
C GLU A 11 9.78 -13.86 21.18
N LYS A 12 9.47 -12.79 21.93
CA LYS A 12 8.40 -11.88 21.56
C LYS A 12 8.80 -11.38 20.19
N LYS A 13 8.37 -12.12 19.17
CA LYS A 13 8.36 -11.70 17.77
C LYS A 13 7.53 -10.44 17.77
N SER A 14 8.19 -9.31 18.05
CA SER A 14 7.60 -8.00 17.87
C SER A 14 7.29 -8.01 16.39
N ASN A 15 6.02 -8.15 16.06
CA ASN A 15 5.58 -8.03 14.69
C ASN A 15 5.92 -6.59 14.32
N MET A 16 7.13 -6.41 13.78
CA MET A 16 7.64 -5.15 13.32
C MET A 16 6.89 -4.90 12.03
N PHE A 17 5.65 -4.44 12.18
CA PHE A 17 4.84 -4.04 11.06
C PHE A 17 5.64 -2.98 10.30
N VAL A 18 5.99 -3.30 9.05
CA VAL A 18 6.77 -2.43 8.17
C VAL A 18 6.07 -1.07 8.00
N PHE A 19 4.74 -1.09 8.07
CA PHE A 19 3.88 0.08 7.95
C PHE A 19 2.88 0.16 9.10
N GLN A 20 2.43 1.38 9.38
CA GLN A 20 1.34 1.62 10.33
C GLN A 20 -0.01 1.25 9.70
N LYS A 21 -1.03 0.98 10.53
CA LYS A 21 -2.35 0.56 10.05
C LYS A 21 -2.96 1.52 9.02
N VAL A 22 -2.77 2.83 9.22
CA VAL A 22 -3.26 3.88 8.31
C VAL A 22 -2.58 3.82 6.95
N ASN A 23 -1.27 3.62 6.92
CA ASN A 23 -0.51 3.46 5.67
C ASN A 23 -0.97 2.25 4.87
N TYR A 24 -1.30 1.16 5.56
CA TYR A 24 -1.81 -0.05 4.90
C TYR A 24 -3.16 0.22 4.22
N GLN A 25 -4.04 1.02 4.84
CA GLN A 25 -5.29 1.45 4.24
C GLN A 25 -5.06 2.36 3.02
N LEU A 26 -4.17 3.35 3.12
CA LEU A 26 -3.80 4.22 2.01
C LEU A 26 -3.17 3.44 0.84
N PHE A 27 -2.38 2.41 1.16
CA PHE A 27 -1.79 1.53 0.16
C PHE A 27 -2.85 0.71 -0.58
N ILE A 28 -3.83 0.13 0.13
CA ILE A 28 -4.96 -0.57 -0.51
C ILE A 28 -5.75 0.39 -1.41
N ILE A 29 -6.01 1.61 -0.95
CA ILE A 29 -6.70 2.64 -1.75
C ILE A 29 -5.91 2.93 -3.03
N SER A 30 -4.58 3.05 -2.95
CA SER A 30 -3.74 3.27 -4.13
C SER A 30 -3.87 2.14 -5.17
N ILE A 31 -3.92 0.88 -4.72
CA ILE A 31 -4.11 -0.28 -5.60
C ILE A 31 -5.47 -0.22 -6.30
N VAL A 32 -6.54 0.13 -5.56
CA VAL A 32 -7.88 0.27 -6.14
C VAL A 32 -7.92 1.39 -7.19
N ILE A 33 -7.29 2.53 -6.94
CA ILE A 33 -7.21 3.63 -7.92
C ILE A 33 -6.45 3.20 -9.18
N VAL A 34 -5.31 2.52 -9.02
CA VAL A 34 -4.55 2.00 -10.16
C VAL A 34 -5.38 0.99 -10.96
N ALA A 35 -6.08 0.08 -10.28
CA ALA A 35 -6.98 -0.89 -10.93
C ALA A 35 -8.10 -0.20 -11.71
N ILE A 36 -8.71 0.86 -11.17
CA ILE A 36 -9.71 1.67 -11.88
C ILE A 36 -9.10 2.35 -13.11
N GLY A 37 -7.88 2.89 -12.99
CA GLY A 37 -7.16 3.48 -14.11
C GLY A 37 -6.93 2.49 -15.25
N PHE A 38 -6.54 1.26 -14.93
CA PHE A 38 -6.41 0.20 -15.94
C PHE A 38 -7.77 -0.27 -16.49
N PHE A 39 -8.80 -0.33 -15.65
CA PHE A 39 -10.15 -0.68 -16.10
C PHE A 39 -10.71 0.35 -17.10
N LEU A 40 -10.45 1.64 -16.87
CA LEU A 40 -10.79 2.72 -17.81
C LEU A 40 -10.10 2.54 -19.17
N MET A 41 -8.89 1.95 -19.23
CA MET A 41 -8.22 1.63 -20.49
C MET A 41 -8.88 0.47 -21.25
N MET A 42 -9.57 -0.43 -20.54
CA MET A 42 -10.07 -1.71 -21.09
C MET A 42 -11.36 -1.58 -21.91
N GLY A 43 -12.01 -0.42 -21.94
CA GLY A 43 -13.25 -0.20 -22.69
C GLY A 43 -13.09 -0.33 -24.21
N THR A 44 -14.10 -0.89 -24.89
CA THR A 44 -14.08 -1.22 -26.33
C THR A 44 -14.60 -0.10 -27.23
N GLU A 45 -15.43 0.81 -26.72
CA GLU A 45 -16.02 1.89 -27.50
C GLU A 45 -15.00 3.04 -27.62
N ASP A 46 -14.51 3.32 -28.83
CA ASP A 46 -13.58 4.40 -29.21
C ASP A 46 -12.22 4.41 -28.50
N ILE A 47 -11.19 3.91 -29.20
CA ILE A 47 -9.78 3.96 -28.76
C ILE A 47 -9.28 5.41 -28.66
N TYR A 48 -9.87 6.33 -29.42
CA TYR A 48 -9.53 7.76 -29.41
C TYR A 48 -10.32 8.60 -28.39
N SER A 49 -11.04 7.97 -27.47
CA SER A 49 -11.71 8.70 -26.39
C SER A 49 -10.67 9.35 -25.46
N PHE A 50 -10.84 10.65 -25.19
CA PHE A 50 -10.02 11.42 -24.24
C PHE A 50 -9.90 10.72 -22.86
N ALA A 51 -10.92 9.94 -22.49
CA ALA A 51 -10.92 9.14 -21.27
C ALA A 51 -9.79 8.08 -21.25
N LYS A 52 -9.45 7.47 -22.38
CA LYS A 52 -8.43 6.41 -22.44
C LYS A 52 -7.02 6.97 -22.66
N ILE A 53 -6.90 8.00 -23.50
CA ILE A 53 -5.59 8.58 -23.85
C ILE A 53 -5.05 9.47 -22.72
N THR A 54 -5.92 10.20 -22.01
CA THR A 54 -5.49 11.21 -21.04
C THR A 54 -5.95 10.88 -19.63
N LEU A 55 -7.25 10.60 -19.44
CA LEU A 55 -7.80 10.43 -18.10
C LEU A 55 -7.28 9.14 -17.43
N ALA A 56 -7.25 8.02 -18.16
CA ALA A 56 -6.82 6.74 -17.61
C ALA A 56 -5.34 6.74 -17.18
N PRO A 57 -4.35 7.18 -18.01
CA PRO A 57 -2.97 7.31 -17.57
C PRO A 57 -2.81 8.27 -16.39
N LEU A 58 -3.56 9.37 -16.37
CA LEU A 58 -3.54 10.32 -15.26
C LEU A 58 -4.01 9.68 -13.95
N VAL A 59 -5.11 8.91 -13.99
CA VAL A 59 -5.62 8.18 -12.82
C VAL A 59 -4.60 7.16 -12.31
N VAL A 60 -3.93 6.43 -13.22
CA VAL A 60 -2.88 5.47 -12.85
C VAL A 60 -1.70 6.19 -12.16
N ILE A 61 -1.24 7.32 -12.71
CA ILE A 61 -0.16 8.12 -12.10
C ILE A 61 -0.57 8.63 -10.71
N LEU A 62 -1.80 9.12 -10.54
CA LEU A 62 -2.32 9.54 -9.24
C LEU A 62 -2.37 8.38 -8.25
N GLY A 63 -2.81 7.20 -8.69
CA GLY A 63 -2.78 5.97 -7.89
C GLY A 63 -1.38 5.65 -7.39
N PHE A 64 -0.38 5.67 -8.28
CA PHE A 64 1.02 5.48 -7.88
C PHE A 64 1.53 6.56 -6.92
N ALA A 65 1.19 7.83 -7.13
CA ALA A 65 1.58 8.91 -6.22
C ALA A 65 1.02 8.69 -4.80
N VAL A 66 -0.25 8.29 -4.68
CA VAL A 66 -0.87 7.92 -3.40
C VAL A 66 -0.15 6.73 -2.78
N GLY A 67 0.22 5.72 -3.57
CA GLY A 67 0.99 4.56 -3.11
C GLY A 67 2.37 4.94 -2.56
N PHE A 68 3.09 5.82 -3.26
CA PHE A 68 4.36 6.36 -2.78
C PHE A 68 4.20 7.10 -1.45
N ILE A 69 3.17 7.95 -1.31
CA ILE A 69 2.88 8.65 -0.05
C ILE A 69 2.55 7.63 1.04
N ALA A 70 1.75 6.61 0.75
CA ALA A 70 1.40 5.57 1.72
C ALA A 70 2.62 4.80 2.26
N ILE A 71 3.61 4.55 1.40
CA ILE A 71 4.86 3.86 1.77
C ILE A 71 5.80 4.80 2.55
N LEU A 72 5.94 6.05 2.10
CA LEU A 72 6.91 7.00 2.66
C LEU A 72 6.42 7.69 3.93
N TYR A 73 5.09 7.81 4.11
CA TYR A 73 4.50 8.49 5.26
C TYR A 73 4.81 7.73 6.55
N LYS A 74 5.81 8.15 7.32
CA LYS A 74 6.00 7.62 8.68
C LYS A 74 5.25 8.54 9.65
N PRO A 75 4.05 8.17 10.15
CA PRO A 75 3.40 9.01 11.15
C PRO A 75 4.32 9.03 12.38
N LYS A 76 4.65 10.23 12.84
CA LYS A 76 5.35 10.42 14.11
C LYS A 76 4.40 9.90 15.18
N ASN A 77 4.79 8.83 15.88
CA ASN A 77 4.02 8.28 17.00
C ASN A 77 3.70 9.44 17.97
N LYS A 78 2.48 9.96 17.91
CA LYS A 78 1.98 10.91 18.91
C LYS A 78 1.45 10.05 20.04
N ASN A 79 2.38 9.56 20.86
CA ASN A 79 2.07 9.04 22.18
C ASN A 79 1.58 10.26 22.99
N ILE A 80 0.25 10.44 23.06
CA ILE A 80 -0.41 11.20 24.13
C ILE A 80 -0.67 10.21 25.26
#